data_AF-A0A3C0AG41-F1
#
_entry.id   AF-A0A3C0AG41-F1
#
_cell.length_a   1.000
_cell.length_b   1.000
_cell.length_c   1.000
_cell.angle_alpha   90.00
_cell.angle_beta   90.00
_cell.angle_gamma   90.00
#
_symmetry.space_group_name_H-M   'P 1'
#
loop_
_entity.id
_entity.type
_entity.pdbx_description
1 polymer ?
#
loop_
_entity_poly.entity_id
_entity_poly.type
_entity_poly.pdbx_seq_one_letter_code
_entity_poly.pdbx_strand_id
1 'polypeptide(L)'
;MIREFDRLIRRDPGKRGLIDSESRFGPLCQDHLLQAAMSFEIGATQVVIITGFFVPHTSFPAAETDGPPGAVLLALILEACGIDTLVVTDALCAPVLTATADAYGYARSQLAVLDPDQPKWVESFFSRQKIS
;
A
#
# COMPACT_ATOMS: atom_id res chain seq x y z
N MET A 1 -6.85 21.62 -4.34
CA MET A 1 -5.56 20.88 -4.29
C MET A 1 -5.77 19.39 -4.50
N ILE A 2 -6.48 18.67 -3.63
CA ILE A 2 -6.66 17.21 -3.75
C ILE A 2 -7.35 16.74 -5.05
N ARG A 3 -8.32 17.48 -5.57
CA ARG A 3 -8.96 17.21 -6.87
C ARG A 3 -7.99 17.31 -8.06
N GLU A 4 -6.93 18.11 -7.91
CA GLU A 4 -5.87 18.18 -8.93
C GLU A 4 -4.97 16.94 -8.86
N PHE A 5 -4.70 16.41 -7.66
CA PHE A 5 -4.01 15.12 -7.54
C PHE A 5 -4.84 14.00 -8.16
N ASP A 6 -6.14 13.93 -7.88
CA ASP A 6 -7.05 12.97 -8.53
C ASP A 6 -6.93 13.02 -10.05
N ARG A 7 -6.99 14.21 -10.63
CA ARG A 7 -6.84 14.41 -12.09
C ARG A 7 -5.48 13.96 -12.61
N LEU A 8 -4.40 14.16 -11.85
CA LEU A 8 -3.05 13.83 -12.27
C LEU A 8 -2.76 12.33 -12.21
N ILE A 9 -3.23 11.63 -11.16
CA ILE A 9 -3.02 10.19 -10.99
C ILE A 9 -4.02 9.35 -11.78
N ARG A 10 -5.21 9.89 -12.07
CA ARG A 10 -6.23 9.26 -12.91
C ARG A 10 -5.88 9.37 -14.39
N ARG A 11 -5.01 8.49 -14.83
CA ARG A 11 -4.62 8.34 -16.23
C ARG A 11 -4.71 6.87 -16.61
N ASP A 12 -4.80 6.61 -17.91
CA ASP A 12 -4.66 5.26 -18.46
C ASP A 12 -3.43 5.17 -19.36
N PRO A 13 -2.20 5.14 -18.79
CA PRO A 13 -1.00 4.92 -19.57
C PRO A 13 -1.09 3.60 -20.33
N GLY A 14 -0.83 3.65 -21.63
CA GLY A 14 -0.88 2.48 -22.50
C GLY A 14 -2.28 2.03 -22.92
N LYS A 15 -3.34 2.79 -22.60
CA LYS A 15 -4.74 2.48 -22.99
C LYS A 15 -5.18 1.08 -22.55
N ARG A 16 -4.96 0.76 -21.27
CA ARG A 16 -5.25 -0.55 -20.66
C ARG A 16 -6.72 -0.69 -20.25
N GLY A 17 -7.53 0.34 -20.44
CA GLY A 17 -8.96 0.33 -20.16
C GLY A 17 -9.32 0.73 -18.74
N LEU A 18 -8.39 1.31 -17.96
CA LEU A 18 -8.58 1.62 -16.54
C LEU A 18 -9.67 2.68 -16.30
N ILE A 19 -9.88 3.58 -17.27
CA ILE A 19 -10.85 4.69 -17.19
C ILE A 19 -11.80 4.72 -18.39
N ASP A 20 -11.83 3.65 -19.20
CA ASP A 20 -12.53 3.64 -20.49
C ASP A 20 -14.04 3.84 -20.34
N SER A 21 -14.58 3.33 -19.24
CA SER A 21 -15.98 3.47 -18.84
C SER A 21 -16.37 4.91 -18.48
N GLU A 22 -15.40 5.79 -18.16
CA GLU A 22 -15.68 7.16 -17.73
C GLU A 22 -16.22 8.04 -18.85
N SER A 23 -15.85 7.75 -20.10
CA SER A 23 -16.40 8.42 -21.29
C SER A 23 -17.93 8.30 -21.38
N ARG A 24 -18.49 7.24 -20.77
CA ARG A 24 -19.93 6.93 -20.80
C ARG A 24 -20.62 7.22 -19.46
N PHE A 25 -19.96 6.95 -18.34
CA PHE A 25 -20.58 7.01 -17.01
C PHE A 25 -20.08 8.17 -16.15
N GLY A 26 -19.13 8.96 -16.65
CA GLY A 26 -18.41 9.96 -15.88
C GLY A 26 -17.33 9.34 -14.97
N PRO A 27 -16.58 10.16 -14.23
CA PRO A 27 -15.51 9.68 -13.37
C PRO A 27 -16.01 8.69 -12.33
N LEU A 28 -15.53 7.44 -12.38
CA LEU A 28 -15.76 6.48 -11.30
C LEU A 28 -15.19 7.01 -9.98
N CYS A 29 -15.77 6.69 -8.83
CA CYS A 29 -15.14 6.98 -7.52
C CYS A 29 -14.75 8.47 -7.32
N GLN A 30 -15.55 9.40 -7.82
CA GLN A 30 -15.29 10.83 -7.65
C GLN A 30 -15.14 11.19 -6.16
N ASP A 31 -14.14 12.01 -5.84
CA ASP A 31 -13.78 12.45 -4.48
C ASP A 31 -13.35 11.29 -3.53
N HIS A 32 -13.19 10.04 -3.99
CA HIS A 32 -12.75 8.94 -3.12
C HIS A 32 -11.35 9.16 -2.53
N LEU A 33 -10.43 9.83 -3.25
CA LEU A 33 -9.12 10.19 -2.70
C LEU A 33 -9.27 11.17 -1.53
N LEU A 34 -10.19 12.14 -1.63
CA LEU A 34 -10.50 13.04 -0.53
C LEU A 34 -11.08 12.28 0.66
N GLN A 35 -12.04 11.38 0.43
CA GLN A 35 -12.63 10.57 1.50
C GLN A 35 -11.61 9.65 2.17
N ALA A 36 -10.70 9.05 1.39
CA ALA A 36 -9.60 8.24 1.91
C ALA A 36 -8.60 9.07 2.71
N ALA A 37 -8.30 10.31 2.30
CA ALA A 37 -7.45 11.20 3.08
C ALA A 37 -8.13 11.61 4.40
N MET A 38 -9.43 11.90 4.36
CA MET A 38 -10.21 12.28 5.54
C MET A 38 -10.40 11.15 6.54
N SER A 39 -10.37 9.88 6.11
CA SER A 39 -10.51 8.76 7.05
C SER A 39 -9.36 8.65 8.06
N PHE A 40 -8.20 9.26 7.77
CA PHE A 40 -7.07 9.35 8.71
C PHE A 40 -7.25 10.43 9.79
N GLU A 41 -8.18 11.37 9.61
CA GLU A 41 -8.44 12.44 10.59
C GLU A 41 -9.08 11.93 11.89
N ILE A 42 -9.54 10.66 11.90
CA ILE A 42 -10.31 10.03 12.99
C ILE A 42 -9.45 9.64 14.22
N GLY A 43 -8.19 10.08 14.29
CA GLY A 43 -7.34 9.88 15.47
C GLY A 43 -6.67 8.50 15.54
N ALA A 44 -6.41 7.89 14.38
CA ALA A 44 -5.63 6.66 14.31
C ALA A 44 -4.22 6.91 14.87
N THR A 45 -3.79 6.08 15.81
CA THR A 45 -2.43 6.14 16.38
C THR A 45 -1.46 5.20 15.68
N GLN A 46 -1.99 4.20 14.95
CA GLN A 46 -1.21 3.24 14.19
C GLN A 46 -1.94 2.84 12.89
N VAL A 47 -1.20 2.67 11.80
CA VAL A 47 -1.69 2.17 10.50
C VAL A 47 -0.84 1.00 10.01
N VAL A 48 -1.50 -0.10 9.65
CA VAL A 48 -0.87 -1.25 8.99
C VAL A 48 -1.21 -1.20 7.50
N ILE A 49 -0.18 -1.18 6.65
CA ILE A 49 -0.33 -1.13 5.19
C ILE A 49 0.06 -2.49 4.63
N ILE A 50 -0.80 -3.09 3.80
CA ILE A 50 -0.53 -4.39 3.16
C ILE A 50 -0.22 -4.14 1.69
N THR A 51 0.86 -4.74 1.19
CA THR A 51 1.27 -4.63 -0.21
C THR A 51 1.98 -5.89 -0.70
N GLY A 52 2.23 -5.97 -2.01
CA GLY A 52 2.84 -7.12 -2.67
C GLY A 52 1.83 -7.86 -3.54
N PHE A 53 2.29 -8.25 -4.73
CA PHE A 53 1.54 -9.06 -5.67
C PHE A 53 2.50 -9.97 -6.42
N PHE A 54 2.39 -11.29 -6.22
CA PHE A 54 3.22 -12.26 -6.92
C PHE A 54 2.54 -12.73 -8.21
N VAL A 55 3.28 -12.73 -9.33
CA VAL A 55 2.79 -13.23 -10.62
C VAL A 55 3.38 -14.62 -10.89
N PRO A 56 2.63 -15.71 -10.63
CA PRO A 56 3.16 -17.07 -10.71
C PRO A 56 3.30 -17.60 -12.15
N HIS A 57 2.54 -17.04 -13.10
CA HIS A 57 2.36 -17.61 -14.44
C HIS A 57 3.01 -16.76 -15.53
N THR A 58 4.29 -16.45 -15.36
CA THR A 58 5.14 -15.83 -16.40
C THR A 58 6.34 -16.73 -16.69
N SER A 59 7.12 -16.43 -17.73
CA SER A 59 8.40 -17.10 -18.00
C SER A 59 9.42 -16.93 -16.87
N PHE A 60 9.24 -15.92 -16.01
CA PHE A 60 10.05 -15.65 -14.83
C PHE A 60 9.13 -15.21 -13.67
N PRO A 61 8.58 -16.16 -12.89
CA PRO A 61 7.69 -15.85 -11.77
C PRO A 61 8.35 -14.86 -10.82
N ALA A 62 7.68 -13.76 -10.54
CA ALA A 62 8.24 -12.65 -9.79
C ALA A 62 7.14 -11.84 -9.10
N ALA A 63 7.52 -11.16 -8.03
CA ALA A 63 6.69 -10.12 -7.43
C ALA A 63 6.67 -8.89 -8.34
N GLU A 64 5.49 -8.27 -8.48
CA GLU A 64 5.34 -7.00 -9.15
C GLU A 64 6.00 -5.87 -8.34
N THR A 65 6.44 -4.85 -9.06
CA THR A 65 6.95 -3.61 -8.46
C THR A 65 5.85 -2.60 -8.18
N ASP A 66 4.62 -2.84 -8.66
CA ASP A 66 3.46 -2.00 -8.35
C ASP A 66 2.95 -2.31 -6.93
N GLY A 67 2.70 -1.25 -6.16
CA GLY A 67 2.35 -1.35 -4.74
C GLY A 67 3.47 -0.93 -3.78
N PRO A 68 4.59 -1.68 -3.64
CA PRO A 68 5.57 -1.45 -2.58
C PRO A 68 6.10 -0.01 -2.47
N PRO A 69 6.51 0.67 -3.57
CA PRO A 69 6.94 2.07 -3.50
C PRO A 69 5.87 3.02 -2.98
N GLY A 70 4.61 2.83 -3.40
CA GLY A 70 3.49 3.64 -2.93
C GLY A 70 3.16 3.38 -1.45
N ALA A 71 3.23 2.13 -1.02
CA ALA A 71 2.99 1.74 0.37
C ALA A 71 4.05 2.32 1.32
N VAL A 72 5.34 2.23 0.96
CA VAL A 72 6.43 2.80 1.76
C VAL A 72 6.38 4.32 1.79
N LEU A 73 6.07 4.97 0.66
CA LEU A 73 5.89 6.43 0.63
C LEU A 73 4.72 6.87 1.52
N LEU A 74 3.59 6.16 1.47
CA LEU A 74 2.45 6.44 2.32
C LEU A 74 2.81 6.25 3.81
N ALA A 75 3.53 5.19 4.16
CA ALA A 75 4.02 4.96 5.51
C ALA A 75 4.85 6.15 6.02
N LEU A 76 5.86 6.58 5.25
CA LEU A 76 6.71 7.72 5.60
C LEU A 76 5.92 9.02 5.79
N ILE A 77 4.91 9.28 4.96
CA ILE A 77 4.05 10.47 5.08
C ILE A 77 3.22 10.40 6.36
N LEU A 78 2.65 9.23 6.69
CA LEU A 78 1.88 9.05 7.92
C LEU A 78 2.74 9.20 9.17
N GLU A 79 3.99 8.72 9.15
CA GLU A 79 4.96 8.92 10.24
C GLU A 79 5.33 10.39 10.42
N ALA A 80 5.51 11.12 9.31
CA ALA A 80 5.72 12.57 9.36
C ALA A 80 4.51 13.32 9.97
N CYS A 81 3.31 12.73 9.90
CA CYS A 81 2.10 13.20 10.57
C CYS A 81 1.94 12.68 12.01
N GLY A 82 2.90 11.93 12.54
CA GLY A 82 2.88 11.41 13.91
C GLY A 82 2.08 10.11 14.11
N ILE A 83 1.80 9.38 13.03
CA ILE A 83 1.08 8.10 13.06
C ILE A 83 2.10 6.96 12.95
N ASP A 84 2.08 6.00 13.88
CA ASP A 84 2.96 4.83 13.80
C ASP A 84 2.59 3.96 12.59
N THR A 85 3.57 3.47 11.83
CA THR A 85 3.29 2.63 10.65
C THR A 85 4.00 1.29 10.66
N LEU A 86 3.40 0.32 9.96
CA LEU A 86 3.98 -0.98 9.66
C LEU A 86 3.56 -1.40 8.25
N VAL A 87 4.50 -1.90 7.43
CA VAL A 87 4.19 -2.44 6.11
C VAL A 87 4.32 -3.95 6.10
N VAL A 88 3.25 -4.63 5.70
CA VAL A 88 3.12 -6.09 5.68
C VAL A 88 3.12 -6.59 4.24
N THR A 89 3.82 -7.69 4.00
CA THR A 89 3.79 -8.41 2.71
C THR A 89 3.93 -9.92 2.92
N ASP A 90 3.86 -10.70 1.85
CA ASP A 90 4.14 -12.15 1.87
C ASP A 90 5.61 -12.45 1.55
N ALA A 91 6.03 -13.71 1.77
CA ALA A 91 7.42 -14.13 1.58
C ALA A 91 7.93 -14.00 0.13
N LEU A 92 7.07 -14.14 -0.88
CA LEU A 92 7.43 -14.02 -2.29
C LEU A 92 7.64 -12.57 -2.69
N CYS A 93 6.93 -11.65 -2.04
CA CYS A 93 7.01 -10.21 -2.28
C CYS A 93 8.02 -9.48 -1.37
N ALA A 94 8.46 -10.11 -0.28
CA ALA A 94 9.40 -9.54 0.69
C ALA A 94 10.69 -8.93 0.10
N PRO A 95 11.33 -9.52 -0.93
CA PRO A 95 12.52 -8.92 -1.53
C PRO A 95 12.26 -7.55 -2.17
N VAL A 96 11.13 -7.38 -2.86
CA VAL A 96 10.76 -6.11 -3.52
C VAL A 96 10.44 -5.04 -2.47
N LEU A 97 9.73 -5.42 -1.41
CA LEU A 97 9.44 -4.51 -0.30
C LEU A 97 10.72 -4.09 0.43
N THR A 98 11.64 -5.03 0.68
CA THR A 98 12.93 -4.75 1.34
C THR A 98 13.76 -3.77 0.50
N ALA A 99 13.89 -4.03 -0.81
CA ALA A 99 14.61 -3.14 -1.71
C ALA A 99 13.99 -1.74 -1.77
N THR A 100 12.66 -1.66 -1.72
CA THR A 100 11.94 -0.38 -1.64
C THR A 100 12.23 0.34 -0.33
N ALA A 101 12.14 -0.34 0.81
CA ALA A 101 12.41 0.26 2.11
C ALA A 101 13.83 0.82 2.18
N ASP A 102 14.83 0.07 1.69
CA ASP A 102 16.23 0.53 1.62
C ASP A 102 16.38 1.77 0.75
N ALA A 103 15.73 1.80 -0.42
CA ALA A 103 15.82 2.92 -1.36
C ALA A 103 15.20 4.22 -0.81
N TYR A 104 14.15 4.11 0.00
CA TYR A 104 13.45 5.26 0.60
C TYR A 104 13.90 5.56 2.04
N GLY A 105 14.78 4.75 2.63
CA GLY A 105 15.24 4.90 4.01
C GLY A 105 14.18 4.55 5.06
N TYR A 106 13.21 3.70 4.72
CA TYR A 106 12.20 3.20 5.67
C TYR A 106 12.76 2.06 6.51
N ALA A 107 12.48 2.06 7.82
CA ALA A 107 13.13 1.15 8.74
C ALA A 107 12.70 -0.31 8.49
N ARG A 108 13.66 -1.21 8.27
CA ARG A 108 13.38 -2.64 8.10
C ARG A 108 12.65 -3.28 9.29
N SER A 109 12.80 -2.72 10.49
CA SER A 109 12.07 -3.15 11.69
C SER A 109 10.56 -2.88 11.61
N GLN A 110 10.12 -2.03 10.68
CA GLN A 110 8.71 -1.74 10.40
C GLN A 110 8.17 -2.55 9.21
N LEU A 111 8.94 -3.51 8.71
CA LEU A 111 8.46 -4.49 7.76
C LEU A 111 8.05 -5.77 8.49
N ALA A 112 6.92 -6.33 8.09
CA ALA A 112 6.46 -7.63 8.54
C ALA A 112 6.20 -8.54 7.34
N VAL A 113 6.71 -9.76 7.42
CA VAL A 113 6.45 -10.79 6.42
C VAL A 113 5.49 -11.80 7.00
N LEU A 114 4.40 -12.04 6.30
CA LEU A 114 3.45 -13.10 6.62
C LEU A 114 4.16 -14.44 6.50
N ASP A 115 4.17 -15.20 7.59
CA ASP A 115 4.62 -16.59 7.63
C ASP A 115 3.38 -17.49 7.70
N PRO A 116 2.96 -18.10 6.58
CA PRO A 116 1.78 -18.96 6.54
C PRO A 116 2.00 -20.27 7.30
N ASP A 117 3.25 -20.68 7.54
CA ASP A 117 3.59 -21.92 8.24
C ASP A 117 3.60 -21.74 9.75
N GLN A 118 3.53 -20.51 10.26
CA GLN A 118 3.41 -20.21 11.68
C GLN A 118 1.92 -20.31 12.12
N PRO A 119 1.53 -21.37 12.87
CA PRO A 119 0.18 -21.47 13.39
C PRO A 119 -0.01 -20.32 14.38
N LYS A 120 -1.02 -19.47 14.13
CA LYS A 120 -1.32 -18.23 14.87
C LYS A 120 -0.48 -17.00 14.55
N TRP A 121 0.07 -16.91 13.33
CA TRP A 121 0.76 -15.68 12.89
C TRP A 121 -0.11 -14.43 13.08
N VAL A 122 -1.39 -14.50 12.70
CA VAL A 122 -2.33 -13.37 12.78
C VAL A 122 -2.52 -12.90 14.22
N GLU A 123 -2.78 -13.81 15.16
CA GLU A 123 -2.94 -13.47 16.57
C GLU A 123 -1.63 -12.92 17.16
N SER A 124 -0.49 -13.50 16.81
CA SER A 124 0.82 -13.00 17.24
C SER A 124 1.16 -11.64 16.63
N PHE A 125 0.71 -11.37 15.42
CA PHE A 125 0.88 -10.09 14.75
C PHE A 125 0.09 -9.01 15.50
N PHE A 126 -1.21 -9.23 15.70
CA PHE A 126 -2.09 -8.26 16.36
C PHE A 126 -1.78 -8.05 17.84
N SER A 127 -1.28 -9.06 18.55
CA SER A 127 -0.89 -8.91 19.97
C SER A 127 0.28 -7.95 20.20
N ARG A 128 1.02 -7.60 19.14
CA ARG A 128 2.14 -6.65 19.17
C ARG A 128 1.77 -5.25 18.67
N GLN A 129 0.54 -5.06 18.18
CA GLN A 129 0.09 -3.78 17.64
C GLN A 129 -0.65 -2.96 18.71
N LYS A 130 -0.59 -1.64 18.59
CA LYS A 130 -1.41 -0.70 19.35
C LYS A 130 -2.75 -0.55 18.62
N ILE A 131 -3.72 -1.38 18.99
CA ILE A 131 -5.08 -1.27 18.44
C ILE A 131 -5.81 -0.20 19.25
N SER A 132 -6.01 0.97 18.65
CA SER A 132 -6.83 2.08 19.19
C SER A 132 -8.28 1.95 18.79
#